data_AF-A0AAV4IP68-F1
#
_entry.id   AF-A0AAV4IP68-F1
#
_cell.length_a   1.000
_cell.length_b   1.000
_cell.length_c   1.000
_cell.angle_alpha   90.00
_cell.angle_beta   90.00
_cell.angle_gamma   90.00
#
_symmetry.space_group_name_H-M   'P 1'
#
loop_
_entity.id
_entity.type
_entity.pdbx_description
1 polymer ?
#
loop_
_entity_poly.entity_id
_entity_poly.type
_entity_poly.pdbx_seq_one_letter_code
_entity_poly.pdbx_strand_id
1 'polypeptide(L)'
;MTPKLKKGDKTVNILTDGNLNYIRFMDRKEVWVLTTAHGANSINTGKTNPVTKEPIVKFEAVHQYNQFMGAVDRSDQVVSYNSFKRRTLK
;
A
#
# COMPACT_ATOMS: atom_id res chain seq x y z
N MET A 1 -2.31 -1.53 26.73
CA MET A 1 -1.22 -0.63 26.32
C MET A 1 -0.33 -1.38 25.35
N THR A 2 -0.32 -1.02 24.06
CA THR A 2 0.63 -1.61 23.11
C THR A 2 2.02 -0.98 23.32
N PRO A 3 3.10 -1.78 23.42
CA PRO A 3 4.44 -1.27 23.66
C PRO A 3 4.92 -0.39 22.50
N LYS A 4 5.73 0.64 22.82
CA LYS A 4 6.41 1.50 21.83
C LYS A 4 7.43 0.67 21.06
N LEU A 5 7.32 0.68 19.74
CA LEU A 5 8.14 -0.14 18.84
C LEU A 5 9.45 0.53 18.49
N LYS A 6 10.53 -0.25 18.42
CA LYS A 6 11.84 0.25 17.98
C LYS A 6 11.92 0.24 16.45
N LYS A 7 12.83 1.06 15.91
CA LYS A 7 13.09 1.16 14.46
C LYS A 7 13.55 -0.21 13.94
N GLY A 8 12.71 -0.88 13.14
CA GLY A 8 12.94 -2.23 12.62
C GLY A 8 11.91 -3.27 13.11
N ASP A 9 11.16 -2.96 14.17
CA ASP A 9 10.09 -3.82 14.67
C ASP A 9 8.83 -3.60 13.82
N LYS A 10 8.62 -4.48 12.84
CA LYS A 10 7.34 -4.56 12.14
C LYS A 10 6.32 -5.16 13.09
N THR A 11 5.50 -4.33 13.73
CA THR A 11 4.25 -4.87 14.28
C THR A 11 3.29 -5.15 13.18
N VAL A 12 2.59 -6.26 13.34
CA VAL A 12 1.53 -6.67 12.45
C VAL A 12 0.39 -7.06 13.38
N ASN A 13 -0.63 -6.20 13.46
CA ASN A 13 -1.87 -6.54 14.13
C ASN A 13 -2.87 -6.95 13.06
N ILE A 14 -3.39 -8.17 13.19
CA ILE A 14 -4.37 -8.73 12.26
C ILE A 14 -5.64 -9.00 13.07
N LEU A 15 -6.74 -8.39 12.63
CA LEU A 15 -8.07 -8.68 13.16
C LEU A 15 -8.90 -9.22 12.01
N THR A 16 -9.57 -10.35 12.23
CA THR A 16 -10.40 -11.05 11.24
C THR A 16 -11.79 -11.24 11.82
N ASP A 17 -12.80 -10.79 11.09
CA ASP A 17 -14.23 -11.01 11.39
C ASP A 17 -14.84 -12.07 10.45
N GLY A 18 -14.03 -13.04 10.02
CA GLY A 18 -14.38 -14.08 9.04
C GLY A 18 -14.37 -13.59 7.58
N ASN A 19 -15.02 -12.46 7.29
CA ASN A 19 -15.12 -11.89 5.94
C ASN A 19 -14.22 -10.68 5.72
N LEU A 20 -13.83 -10.00 6.80
CA LEU A 20 -13.09 -8.75 6.75
C LEU A 20 -11.80 -8.88 7.53
N ASN A 21 -10.69 -8.53 6.90
CA ASN A 21 -9.36 -8.54 7.47
C ASN A 21 -8.85 -7.12 7.62
N TYR A 22 -8.49 -6.76 8.84
CA TYR A 22 -7.80 -5.54 9.19
C TYR A 22 -6.33 -5.85 9.44
N ILE A 23 -5.43 -5.24 8.66
CA ILE A 23 -3.99 -5.39 8.78
C ILE A 23 -3.41 -4.02 9.13
N ARG A 24 -2.85 -3.92 10.32
CA ARG A 24 -2.13 -2.74 10.79
C ARG A 24 -0.65 -3.07 10.88
N PHE A 25 0.18 -2.33 10.15
CA PHE A 25 1.62 -2.48 10.26
C PHE A 25 2.35 -1.14 10.42
N MET A 26 3.44 -1.20 11.17
CA MET A 26 4.33 -0.07 11.42
C MET A 26 5.69 -0.37 10.80
N ASP A 27 6.13 0.48 9.87
CA ASP A 27 7.53 0.53 9.41
C ASP A 27 8.11 1.90 9.83
N ARG A 28 8.39 2.80 8.87
CA ARG A 28 8.69 4.22 9.20
C ARG A 28 7.45 5.03 9.55
N LYS A 29 6.32 4.65 8.95
CA LYS A 29 5.00 5.22 9.16
C LYS A 29 4.03 4.09 9.38
N GLU A 30 2.95 4.44 10.06
CA GLU A 30 1.86 3.53 10.30
C GLU A 30 0.96 3.42 9.07
N VAL A 31 0.59 2.19 8.71
CA VAL A 31 -0.32 1.92 7.59
C VAL A 31 -1.39 0.95 8.06
N TRP A 32 -2.63 1.29 7.77
CA TRP A 32 -3.80 0.46 8.04
C TRP A 32 -4.40 0.01 6.71
N VAL A 33 -4.73 -1.27 6.60
CA VAL A 33 -5.31 -1.89 5.42
C VAL A 33 -6.54 -2.65 5.85
N LEU A 34 -7.63 -2.45 5.12
CA LEU A 34 -8.86 -3.19 5.28
C LEU A 34 -9.15 -3.94 3.98
N THR A 35 -9.34 -5.25 4.06
CA THR A 35 -9.53 -6.08 2.86
C THR A 35 -10.43 -7.27 3.15
N THR A 36 -11.29 -7.61 2.19
CA THR A 36 -12.09 -8.84 2.19
C THR A 36 -11.49 -9.92 1.30
N ALA A 37 -10.51 -9.58 0.47
CA ALA A 37 -9.97 -10.43 -0.59
C ALA A 37 -8.67 -11.14 -0.19
N HIS A 38 -7.90 -10.57 0.74
CA HIS A 38 -6.56 -11.07 1.09
C HIS A 38 -6.45 -11.42 2.57
N GLY A 39 -5.69 -12.47 2.87
CA GLY A 39 -5.22 -12.76 4.22
C GLY A 39 -4.00 -11.93 4.60
N ALA A 40 -3.43 -12.21 5.78
CA ALA A 40 -2.23 -11.54 6.27
C ALA A 40 -0.91 -12.10 5.70
N ASN A 41 -0.95 -12.56 4.45
CA ASN A 41 0.20 -13.17 3.79
C ASN A 41 1.20 -12.10 3.33
N SER A 42 2.48 -12.45 3.41
CA SER A 42 3.57 -11.65 2.87
C SER A 42 4.10 -12.28 1.59
N ILE A 43 4.41 -11.46 0.59
CA ILE A 43 4.91 -11.90 -0.71
C ILE A 43 6.20 -11.19 -1.06
N ASN A 44 7.06 -11.89 -1.80
CA ASN A 44 8.23 -11.29 -2.44
C ASN A 44 7.75 -10.43 -3.62
N THR A 45 8.17 -9.16 -3.66
CA THR A 45 7.76 -8.23 -4.72
C THR A 45 8.54 -8.40 -6.03
N GLY A 46 9.51 -9.33 -6.06
CA GLY A 46 10.44 -9.50 -7.18
C GLY A 46 11.49 -8.39 -7.28
N LYS A 47 11.46 -7.41 -6.36
CA LYS A 47 12.41 -6.31 -6.28
C LYS A 47 13.42 -6.57 -5.18
N THR A 48 14.66 -6.16 -5.40
CA THR A 48 15.75 -6.26 -4.43
C THR A 48 16.09 -4.89 -3.88
N ASN A 49 16.33 -4.79 -2.57
CA ASN A 49 16.81 -3.57 -1.96
C ASN A 49 18.24 -3.29 -2.49
N PRO A 50 18.49 -2.14 -3.14
CA PRO A 50 19.79 -1.86 -3.76
C PRO A 50 20.94 -1.79 -2.76
N VAL A 51 20.65 -1.43 -1.49
CA VAL A 51 21.62 -1.26 -0.40
C VAL A 51 21.87 -2.57 0.33
N THR A 52 20.83 -3.23 0.83
CA THR A 52 20.99 -4.48 1.62
C THR A 52 21.14 -5.73 0.76
N LYS A 53 20.86 -5.64 -0.55
CA LYS A 53 20.80 -6.77 -1.50
C LYS A 53 19.76 -7.84 -1.15
N GLU A 54 18.88 -7.57 -0.19
CA GLU A 54 17.82 -8.49 0.21
C GLU A 54 16.54 -8.30 -0.62
N PRO A 55 15.75 -9.37 -0.85
CA PRO A 55 14.44 -9.26 -1.46
C PRO A 55 13.49 -8.35 -0.66
N ILE A 56 12.76 -7.49 -1.36
CA ILE A 56 11.74 -6.63 -0.76
C ILE A 56 10.45 -7.46 -0.61
N VAL A 57 10.07 -7.71 0.64
CA VAL A 57 8.83 -8.39 1.01
C VAL A 57 7.78 -7.38 1.46
N LYS A 58 6.53 -7.57 1.01
CA LYS A 58 5.37 -6.75 1.40
C LYS A 58 4.16 -7.65 1.70
N PHE A 59 3.17 -7.12 2.42
CA PHE A 59 1.85 -7.77 2.48
C PHE A 59 1.25 -7.85 1.10
N GLU A 60 0.63 -8.99 0.79
CA GLU A 60 -0.04 -9.22 -0.50
C GLU A 60 -1.08 -8.13 -0.78
N ALA A 61 -1.93 -7.83 0.21
CA ALA A 61 -2.95 -6.80 0.12
C ALA A 61 -2.37 -5.42 -0.25
N VAL A 62 -1.23 -5.06 0.34
CA VAL A 62 -0.55 -3.77 0.07
C VAL A 62 0.08 -3.78 -1.32
N HIS A 63 0.66 -4.90 -1.73
CA HIS A 63 1.29 -5.01 -3.04
C HIS A 63 0.25 -4.85 -4.16
N GLN A 64 -0.85 -5.58 -4.08
CA GLN A 64 -1.93 -5.51 -5.06
C GLN A 64 -2.63 -4.15 -5.04
N TYR A 65 -2.90 -3.58 -3.85
CA TYR A 65 -3.43 -2.21 -3.75
C TYR A 65 -2.55 -1.21 -4.51
N ASN A 66 -1.23 -1.22 -4.30
CA ASN A 66 -0.31 -0.31 -4.99
C ASN A 66 -0.29 -0.52 -6.52
N GLN A 67 -0.49 -1.76 -6.98
CA GLN A 67 -0.54 -2.08 -8.41
C GLN A 67 -1.78 -1.48 -9.09
N PHE A 68 -2.93 -1.52 -8.40
CA PHE A 68 -4.22 -1.14 -8.99
C PHE A 68 -4.68 0.28 -8.64
N MET A 69 -4.28 0.84 -7.48
CA MET A 69 -4.77 2.14 -6.99
C MET A 69 -4.53 3.29 -7.99
N GLY A 70 -3.46 3.22 -8.78
CA GLY A 70 -3.08 4.30 -9.68
C GLY A 70 -3.91 4.39 -10.96
N ALA A 71 -5.02 3.65 -11.10
CA ALA A 71 -5.83 3.70 -12.32
C ALA A 71 -6.48 5.08 -12.55
N VAL A 72 -7.00 5.70 -11.48
CA VAL A 72 -7.62 7.02 -11.55
C VAL A 72 -6.56 8.08 -11.83
N ASP A 73 -5.52 8.17 -11.01
CA ASP A 73 -4.45 9.15 -11.17
C ASP A 73 -3.76 9.07 -12.54
N ARG A 74 -3.51 7.86 -13.06
CA ARG A 74 -2.92 7.68 -14.41
C ARG A 74 -3.87 8.17 -15.49
N SER A 75 -5.17 7.91 -15.36
CA SER A 75 -6.17 8.37 -16.33
C SER A 75 -6.24 9.90 -16.32
N ASP A 76 -6.30 10.51 -15.14
CA ASP A 76 -6.30 11.97 -14.97
C ASP A 76 -5.01 12.60 -15.50
N GLN A 77 -3.87 11.94 -15.29
CA GLN A 77 -2.59 12.39 -15.81
C GLN A 77 -2.59 12.43 -17.34
N VAL A 78 -3.06 11.37 -18.01
CA VAL A 78 -3.17 11.32 -19.49
C VAL A 78 -4.13 12.39 -20.01
N VAL A 79 -5.27 12.59 -19.33
CA VAL A 79 -6.21 13.66 -19.67
C VAL A 79 -5.55 15.01 -19.51
N SER A 80 -4.81 15.25 -18.42
CA SER A 80 -4.15 16.53 -18.15
C SER A 80 -3.13 16.91 -19.23
N TYR A 81 -2.34 15.95 -19.71
CA TYR A 81 -1.32 16.17 -20.73
C TYR A 81 -1.91 16.57 -22.09
N ASN A 82 -3.07 16.03 -22.44
CA ASN A 82 -3.76 16.31 -23.70
C ASN A 82 -4.99 17.20 -23.51
N SER A 83 -5.07 17.92 -22.38
CA SER A 83 -6.28 18.68 -22.06
C SER A 83 -6.36 19.98 -22.86
N PHE A 84 -7.48 20.19 -23.57
CA PHE A 84 -7.81 21.45 -24.23
C PHE A 84 -8.49 22.44 -23.28
N LYS A 85 -8.03 22.52 -22.03
CA LYS A 85 -8.59 23.42 -21.02
C LYS A 85 -8.27 24.87 -21.41
N ARG A 86 -9.30 25.70 -21.59
CA ARG A 86 -9.17 27.14 -21.83
C ARG A 86 -9.74 27.90 -20.64
N ARG A 87 -9.04 28.96 -20.22
CA ARG A 87 -9.55 29.89 -19.22
C ARG A 87 -10.83 30.53 -19.77
N THR A 88 -11.92 30.45 -19.01
CA THR A 88 -13.21 31.04 -19.35
C THR A 88 -13.69 31.92 -18.20
N LEU A 89 -14.48 32.96 -18.51
CA LEU A 89 -15.15 33.84 -17.54
C LEU A 89 -16.62 33.43 -17.32
N LYS A 90 -17.07 32.39 -18.03
CA LYS A 90 -18.33 31.71 -17.70
C LYS A 90 -18.24 31.06 -16.34
#